data_AF-A0ABD1GUG5-F1
#
_entry.id   AF-A0ABD1GUG5-F1
#
_cell.length_a   1.000
_cell.length_b   1.000
_cell.length_c   1.000
_cell.angle_alpha   90.00
_cell.angle_beta   90.00
_cell.angle_gamma   90.00
#
_symmetry.space_group_name_H-M   'P 1'
#
loop_
_entity.id
_entity.type
_entity.pdbx_description
1 polymer ?
#
loop_
_entity_poly.entity_id
_entity_poly.type
_entity_poly.pdbx_seq_one_letter_code
_entity_poly.pdbx_strand_id
1 'polypeptide(L)'
;MDVLDEAWSFLSTADNVCNATLIIDIIINFFVAYVDKSTCLLVDTHWEIATNYATSGLALDVISAIPPGFVWSFLPRLFKEYGLFSLIRLWRLKRVFDVLTRMEKNVRVNYVFARCAKLISVTVFSVNRAACLFYLLAAYNNNPWIAKAMPSGDDYRQLSLGSRYIISLYWSVTMFSTVGFGDLHAVNLKEMLTCIIVMFLNAGVSAYVYGNVTQLLIDDTMKTKHYRETTEAATSFAQRNQLPARLVDPMMSHLSLNFRTNSEGIQQQVILDSLPKAMRTNIWVYLFQSLLEDVYLFRGVSKELLFQLVSEIRVEYFSPNEDVILKNEVSTDFYILATGAVDLFDMKNGVQEMQIVEEAQKGELCGEISVLCNRSQLFTVRTKRLTQLLRLSRTAFLSILDDKANDGEIIMDNLEKDMIQRGRTHLAAAVQANVDKVRPSRITISCPEKATISEEWILLPRSFEELKKIGLGLYGDAFVRVLNEERAQINDILVVRDGDRIIFASQAATAPPRRPATVNFPP
;
A
#
# COMPACT_ATOMS: atom_id res chain seq x y z
N MET A 1 45.75 -11.96 45.67
CA MET A 1 44.47 -12.07 46.39
C MET A 1 43.70 -10.77 46.26
N ASP A 2 44.33 -9.63 46.51
CA ASP A 2 43.72 -8.28 46.43
C ASP A 2 43.00 -7.95 45.12
N VAL A 3 43.58 -8.28 43.96
CA VAL A 3 42.93 -8.04 42.64
C VAL A 3 41.67 -8.89 42.43
N LEU A 4 41.63 -10.09 43.00
CA LEU A 4 40.47 -10.96 42.90
C LEU A 4 39.38 -10.51 43.88
N ASP A 5 39.74 -10.15 45.12
CA ASP A 5 38.77 -9.64 46.10
C ASP A 5 38.15 -8.30 45.66
N GLU A 6 38.93 -7.42 45.02
CA GLU A 6 38.42 -6.20 44.41
C GLU A 6 37.47 -6.49 43.24
N ALA A 7 37.82 -7.45 42.37
CA ALA A 7 36.95 -7.89 41.28
C ALA A 7 35.65 -8.54 41.79
N TRP A 8 35.71 -9.37 42.85
CA TRP A 8 34.54 -9.98 43.48
C TRP A 8 33.65 -8.94 44.15
N SER A 9 34.24 -7.94 44.81
CA SER A 9 33.51 -6.80 45.39
C SER A 9 32.80 -5.97 44.31
N PHE A 10 33.50 -5.68 43.21
CA PHE A 10 32.91 -4.98 42.06
C PHE A 10 31.77 -5.76 41.42
N LEU A 11 31.95 -7.07 41.16
CA LEU A 11 30.92 -7.96 40.60
C LEU A 11 29.70 -8.07 41.52
N SER A 12 29.92 -8.18 42.84
CA SER A 12 28.84 -8.22 43.83
C SER A 12 28.06 -6.91 43.88
N THR A 13 28.76 -5.78 43.84
CA THR A 13 28.15 -4.44 43.78
C THR A 13 27.32 -4.28 42.50
N ALA A 14 27.86 -4.67 41.36
CA ALA A 14 27.15 -4.63 40.08
C ALA A 14 25.91 -5.54 40.07
N ASP A 15 25.98 -6.76 40.64
CA ASP A 15 24.81 -7.65 40.75
C ASP A 15 23.73 -7.03 41.65
N ASN A 16 24.12 -6.39 42.76
CA ASN A 16 23.18 -5.70 43.66
C ASN A 16 22.50 -4.51 42.99
N VAL A 17 23.25 -3.70 42.23
CA VAL A 17 22.68 -2.60 41.42
C VAL A 17 21.69 -3.15 40.39
N CYS A 18 22.05 -4.21 39.67
CA CYS A 18 21.14 -4.88 38.73
C CYS A 18 19.90 -5.43 39.42
N ASN A 19 20.00 -6.00 40.63
CA ASN A 19 18.83 -6.48 41.37
C ASN A 19 17.93 -5.32 41.81
N ALA A 20 18.51 -4.19 42.23
CA ALA A 20 17.76 -2.99 42.60
C ALA A 20 16.98 -2.41 41.41
N THR A 21 17.59 -2.33 40.22
CA THR A 21 16.89 -1.83 39.02
C THR A 21 15.73 -2.74 38.60
N LEU A 22 15.85 -4.06 38.80
CA LEU A 22 14.75 -5.00 38.55
C LEU A 22 13.57 -4.80 39.51
N ILE A 23 13.85 -4.56 40.80
CA ILE A 23 12.80 -4.28 41.79
C ILE A 23 12.08 -2.98 41.44
N ILE A 24 12.82 -1.94 41.05
CA ILE A 24 12.25 -0.67 40.60
C ILE A 24 11.36 -0.90 39.36
N ASP A 25 11.83 -1.70 38.40
CA ASP A 25 11.05 -2.01 37.20
C ASP A 25 9.77 -2.79 37.49
N ILE A 26 9.79 -3.74 38.45
CA ILE A 26 8.57 -4.42 38.93
C ILE A 26 7.56 -3.40 39.46
N ILE A 27 8.01 -2.42 40.27
CA ILE A 27 7.14 -1.35 40.79
C ILE A 27 6.59 -0.49 39.64
N ILE A 28 7.44 -0.10 38.69
CA ILE A 28 7.03 0.70 37.52
C ILE A 28 5.98 -0.04 36.69
N ASN A 29 6.12 -1.35 36.48
CA ASN A 29 5.19 -2.14 35.67
C ASN A 29 3.74 -2.15 36.22
N PHE A 30 3.52 -1.87 37.50
CA PHE A 30 2.16 -1.65 38.04
C PHE A 30 1.51 -0.32 37.61
N PHE A 31 2.30 0.60 37.06
CA PHE A 31 1.84 1.93 36.61
C PHE A 31 1.92 2.10 35.09
N VAL A 32 2.38 1.10 34.33
CA VAL A 32 2.50 1.18 32.87
C VAL A 32 1.21 0.71 32.22
N ALA A 33 0.57 1.59 31.46
CA ALA A 33 -0.57 1.27 30.62
C ALA A 33 -0.22 0.22 29.56
N TYR A 34 -1.16 -0.66 29.23
CA TYR A 34 -0.99 -1.68 28.20
C TYR A 34 -2.06 -1.56 27.12
N VAL A 35 -1.76 -2.07 25.93
CA VAL A 35 -2.73 -2.13 24.82
C VAL A 35 -3.47 -3.45 24.91
N ASP A 36 -4.79 -3.40 25.06
CA ASP A 36 -5.63 -4.59 25.01
C ASP A 36 -5.65 -5.15 23.58
N LYS A 37 -5.45 -6.47 23.44
CA LYS A 37 -5.37 -7.15 22.14
C LYS A 37 -6.73 -7.24 21.45
N SER A 38 -7.83 -7.19 22.21
CA SER A 38 -9.18 -7.33 21.67
C SER A 38 -9.74 -6.01 21.13
N THR A 39 -9.55 -4.94 21.89
CA THR A 39 -10.05 -3.59 21.54
C THR A 39 -9.01 -2.74 20.81
N CYS A 40 -7.72 -3.11 20.85
CA CYS A 40 -6.59 -2.29 20.40
C CYS A 40 -6.53 -0.89 21.06
N LEU A 41 -7.22 -0.72 22.20
CA LEU A 41 -7.23 0.50 22.97
C LEU A 41 -6.20 0.43 24.10
N LEU A 42 -5.70 1.60 24.48
CA LEU A 42 -4.82 1.75 25.63
C LEU A 42 -5.67 1.68 26.90
N VAL A 43 -5.36 0.74 27.79
CA VAL A 43 -5.99 0.60 29.10
C VAL A 43 -5.13 1.32 30.13
N ASP A 44 -5.67 2.36 30.75
CA ASP A 44 -5.02 3.21 31.75
C ASP A 44 -5.56 3.00 33.19
N THR A 45 -6.60 2.18 33.36
CA THR A 45 -7.18 1.85 34.66
C THR A 45 -6.21 1.06 35.56
N HIS A 46 -5.75 1.67 36.66
CA HIS A 46 -4.77 1.07 37.58
C HIS A 46 -5.13 -0.33 38.10
N TRP A 47 -6.41 -0.58 38.40
CA TRP A 47 -6.85 -1.89 38.88
C TRP A 47 -6.68 -2.99 37.82
N GLU A 48 -7.09 -2.69 36.59
CA GLU A 48 -6.95 -3.62 35.45
C GLU A 48 -5.48 -3.89 35.14
N ILE A 49 -4.64 -2.85 35.15
CA ILE A 49 -3.18 -2.97 35.01
C ILE A 49 -2.59 -3.90 36.08
N ALA A 50 -2.92 -3.68 37.35
CA ALA A 50 -2.39 -4.47 38.45
C ALA A 50 -2.82 -5.94 38.38
N THR A 51 -4.09 -6.22 38.08
CA THR A 51 -4.59 -7.60 37.95
C THR A 51 -3.98 -8.33 36.75
N ASN A 52 -3.83 -7.64 35.62
CA ASN A 52 -3.19 -8.19 34.42
C ASN A 52 -1.71 -8.52 34.69
N TYR A 53 -0.96 -7.63 35.36
CA TYR A 53 0.45 -7.89 35.68
C TYR A 53 0.62 -9.00 36.74
N ALA A 54 -0.22 -8.99 37.78
CA ALA A 54 -0.21 -9.99 38.85
C ALA A 54 -0.45 -11.42 38.34
N THR A 55 -1.32 -11.59 37.34
CA THR A 55 -1.66 -12.91 36.78
C THR A 55 -0.73 -13.36 35.67
N SER A 56 -0.09 -12.45 34.92
CA SER A 56 0.67 -12.79 33.71
C SER A 56 2.15 -13.11 33.95
N GLY A 57 2.81 -12.49 34.93
CA GLY A 57 4.27 -12.60 35.04
C GLY A 57 4.91 -12.20 36.37
N LEU A 58 4.17 -11.58 37.29
CA LEU A 58 4.71 -11.07 38.55
C LEU A 58 5.47 -12.13 39.36
N ALA A 59 4.93 -13.35 39.47
CA ALA A 59 5.54 -14.42 40.26
C ALA A 59 6.96 -14.75 39.79
N LEU A 60 7.16 -14.88 38.48
CA LEU A 60 8.47 -15.21 37.92
C LEU A 60 9.44 -14.02 38.00
N ASP A 61 8.94 -12.79 37.81
CA ASP A 61 9.75 -11.58 37.95
C ASP A 61 10.26 -11.43 39.39
N VAL A 62 9.39 -11.63 40.39
CA VAL A 62 9.74 -11.56 41.82
C VAL A 62 10.73 -12.66 42.20
N ILE A 63 10.47 -13.93 41.85
CA ILE A 63 11.39 -15.04 42.16
C ILE A 63 12.76 -14.78 41.52
N SER A 64 12.78 -14.26 40.29
CA SER A 64 14.03 -13.94 39.60
C SER A 64 14.78 -12.76 40.21
N ALA A 65 14.14 -11.88 40.99
CA ALA A 65 14.76 -10.71 41.63
C ALA A 65 15.44 -11.04 42.97
N ILE A 66 15.15 -12.20 43.58
CA ILE A 66 15.68 -12.57 44.90
C ILE A 66 17.21 -12.84 44.82
N PRO A 67 18.03 -12.18 45.67
CA PRO A 67 19.47 -12.45 45.74
C PRO A 67 19.78 -13.87 46.24
N PRO A 68 20.81 -14.55 45.71
CA PRO A 68 21.08 -15.96 45.99
C PRO A 68 21.66 -16.13 47.39
N GLY A 69 22.40 -15.12 47.89
CA GLY A 69 22.95 -15.11 49.24
C GLY A 69 21.88 -15.17 50.32
N PHE A 70 20.72 -14.56 50.08
CA PHE A 70 19.56 -14.65 50.96
C PHE A 70 18.99 -16.08 50.96
N VAL A 71 18.87 -16.69 49.78
CA VAL A 71 18.31 -18.04 49.60
C VAL A 71 19.24 -19.14 50.13
N TRP A 72 20.55 -18.97 49.98
CA TRP A 72 21.58 -19.90 50.49
C TRP A 72 21.64 -20.00 52.02
N SER A 73 21.01 -19.05 52.72
CA SER A 73 20.85 -19.08 54.17
C SER A 73 19.67 -19.94 54.61
N PHE A 74 18.72 -20.23 53.71
CA PHE A 74 17.46 -20.91 54.01
C PHE A 74 17.32 -22.29 53.32
N LEU A 75 18.04 -22.54 52.22
CA LEU A 75 17.95 -23.79 51.44
C LEU A 75 18.93 -24.89 51.90
N PRO A 76 18.56 -26.18 51.76
CA PRO A 76 19.43 -27.32 52.09
C PRO A 76 20.66 -27.41 51.17
N ARG A 77 21.73 -28.05 51.69
CA ARG A 77 23.09 -28.10 51.08
C ARG A 77 23.12 -28.52 49.60
N LEU A 78 22.21 -29.40 49.16
CA LEU A 78 22.13 -29.86 47.77
C LEU A 78 21.87 -28.73 46.76
N PHE A 79 21.03 -27.74 47.08
CA PHE A 79 20.79 -26.59 46.19
C PHE A 79 21.93 -25.58 46.21
N LYS A 80 22.73 -25.59 47.28
CA LYS A 80 23.89 -24.72 47.48
C LYS A 80 25.10 -25.20 46.66
N GLU A 81 25.28 -26.51 46.54
CA GLU A 81 26.40 -27.11 45.80
C GLU A 81 26.30 -26.94 44.28
N TYR A 82 25.09 -27.00 43.70
CA TYR A 82 24.92 -26.91 42.24
C TYR A 82 24.59 -25.50 41.72
N GLY A 83 24.38 -24.53 42.60
CA GLY A 83 24.03 -23.16 42.21
C GLY A 83 22.72 -23.05 41.40
N LEU A 84 21.85 -24.05 41.43
CA LEU A 84 20.65 -24.16 40.57
C LEU A 84 19.70 -22.98 40.70
N PHE A 85 19.60 -22.37 41.89
CA PHE A 85 18.77 -21.18 42.11
C PHE A 85 19.23 -19.98 41.25
N SER A 86 20.54 -19.88 40.97
CA SER A 86 21.06 -18.84 40.09
C SER A 86 20.58 -18.97 38.64
N LEU A 87 20.15 -20.17 38.21
CA LEU A 87 19.59 -20.39 36.88
C LEU A 87 18.19 -19.77 36.72
N ILE A 88 17.45 -19.55 37.82
CA ILE A 88 16.14 -18.87 37.76
C ILE A 88 16.30 -17.42 37.29
N ARG A 89 17.48 -16.82 37.49
CA ARG A 89 17.82 -15.49 36.94
C ARG A 89 17.85 -15.47 35.42
N LEU A 90 17.93 -16.63 34.74
CA LEU A 90 17.81 -16.69 33.28
C LEU A 90 16.42 -16.24 32.79
N TRP A 91 15.39 -16.24 33.66
CA TRP A 91 14.10 -15.63 33.35
C TRP A 91 14.24 -14.17 32.89
N ARG A 92 15.22 -13.45 33.44
CA ARG A 92 15.52 -12.05 33.08
C ARG A 92 15.89 -11.88 31.60
N LEU A 93 16.36 -12.94 30.90
CA LEU A 93 16.64 -12.88 29.47
C LEU A 93 15.41 -12.58 28.63
N LYS A 94 14.19 -12.85 29.13
CA LYS A 94 12.94 -12.46 28.46
C LYS A 94 12.96 -10.98 28.04
N ARG A 95 13.47 -10.10 28.92
CA ARG A 95 13.55 -8.66 28.66
C ARG A 95 14.49 -8.32 27.50
N VAL A 96 15.60 -9.05 27.37
CA VAL A 96 16.53 -8.90 26.24
C VAL A 96 15.85 -9.33 24.94
N PHE A 97 15.12 -10.44 24.95
CA PHE A 97 14.33 -10.87 23.80
C PHE A 97 13.25 -9.85 23.42
N ASP A 98 12.55 -9.26 24.39
CA ASP A 98 11.55 -8.22 24.15
C ASP A 98 12.18 -6.98 23.49
N VAL A 99 13.35 -6.54 23.95
CA VAL A 99 14.10 -5.43 23.33
C VAL A 99 14.52 -5.79 21.91
N LEU A 100 15.08 -6.97 21.68
CA LEU A 100 15.47 -7.42 20.33
C LEU A 100 14.26 -7.49 19.39
N THR A 101 13.11 -7.94 19.86
CA THR A 101 11.87 -7.97 19.07
C THR A 101 11.28 -6.58 18.85
N ARG A 102 11.46 -5.63 19.78
CA ARG A 102 11.11 -4.23 19.54
C ARG A 102 12.03 -3.59 18.49
N MET A 103 13.32 -3.93 18.50
CA MET A 103 14.27 -3.47 17.48
C MET A 103 13.92 -4.02 16.10
N GLU A 104 13.49 -5.29 16.00
CA GLU A 104 12.98 -5.89 14.75
C GLU A 104 11.75 -5.14 14.18
N LYS A 105 10.90 -4.58 15.05
CA LYS A 105 9.70 -3.82 14.65
C LYS A 105 9.96 -2.34 14.39
N ASN A 106 11.15 -1.85 14.75
CA ASN A 106 11.46 -0.43 14.61
C ASN A 106 11.85 -0.13 13.16
N VAL A 107 11.01 0.65 12.47
CA VAL A 107 11.20 1.04 11.06
C VAL A 107 12.51 1.80 10.82
N ARG A 108 13.10 2.42 11.86
CA ARG A 108 14.39 3.13 11.76
C ARG A 108 15.60 2.19 11.71
N VAL A 109 15.43 0.93 12.08
CA VAL A 109 16.51 -0.06 12.15
C VAL A 109 16.37 -1.00 10.95
N ASN A 110 17.48 -1.34 10.30
CA ASN A 110 17.45 -2.35 9.25
C ASN A 110 17.02 -3.71 9.84
N TYR A 111 15.92 -4.23 9.34
CA TYR A 111 15.33 -5.50 9.76
C TYR A 111 16.31 -6.68 9.69
N VAL A 112 17.08 -6.78 8.59
CA VAL A 112 18.06 -7.87 8.40
C VAL A 112 19.14 -7.82 9.48
N PHE A 113 19.64 -6.62 9.77
CA PHE A 113 20.64 -6.42 10.82
C PHE A 113 20.10 -6.79 12.20
N ALA A 114 18.90 -6.33 12.56
CA ALA A 114 18.28 -6.64 13.85
C ALA A 114 18.08 -8.15 14.04
N ARG A 115 17.59 -8.85 13.02
CA ARG A 115 17.37 -10.31 13.06
C ARG A 115 18.70 -11.08 13.13
N CYS A 116 19.71 -10.70 12.37
CA CYS A 116 21.05 -11.29 12.46
C CYS A 116 21.68 -11.08 13.85
N ALA A 117 21.59 -9.86 14.41
CA ALA A 117 22.09 -9.56 15.75
C ALA A 117 21.43 -10.44 16.82
N LYS A 118 20.12 -10.69 16.71
CA LYS A 118 19.38 -11.61 17.59
C LYS A 118 19.87 -13.05 17.45
N LEU A 119 20.02 -13.57 16.24
CA LEU A 119 20.50 -14.95 15.99
C LEU A 119 21.92 -15.15 16.51
N ILE A 120 22.82 -14.18 16.29
CA ILE A 120 24.19 -14.20 16.82
C ILE A 120 24.15 -14.19 18.35
N SER A 121 23.33 -13.33 18.96
CA SER A 121 23.19 -13.25 20.42
C SER A 121 22.73 -14.58 21.03
N VAL A 122 21.73 -15.24 20.43
CA VAL A 122 21.25 -16.56 20.86
C VAL A 122 22.37 -17.61 20.74
N THR A 123 23.12 -17.59 19.65
CA THR A 123 24.21 -18.54 19.37
C THR A 123 25.35 -18.38 20.38
N VAL A 124 25.87 -17.16 20.54
CA VAL A 124 26.93 -16.83 21.49
C VAL A 124 26.52 -17.19 22.91
N PHE A 125 25.27 -16.89 23.30
CA PHE A 125 24.75 -17.26 24.62
C PHE A 125 24.73 -18.79 24.81
N SER A 126 24.24 -19.55 23.83
CA SER A 126 24.12 -21.01 23.91
C SER A 126 25.49 -21.67 24.04
N VAL A 127 26.44 -21.26 23.19
CA VAL A 127 27.84 -21.75 23.21
C VAL A 127 28.52 -21.41 24.54
N ASN A 128 28.38 -20.18 25.02
CA ASN A 128 28.95 -19.79 26.31
C ASN A 128 28.36 -20.60 27.48
N ARG A 129 27.05 -20.85 27.49
CA ARG A 129 26.42 -21.63 28.56
C ARG A 129 26.82 -23.10 28.52
N ALA A 130 26.92 -23.70 27.34
CA ALA A 130 27.42 -25.07 27.18
C ALA A 130 28.89 -25.19 27.63
N ALA A 131 29.75 -24.22 27.29
CA ALA A 131 31.14 -24.17 27.76
C ALA A 131 31.23 -24.12 29.29
N CYS A 132 30.48 -23.22 29.93
CA CYS A 132 30.46 -23.11 31.40
C CYS A 132 29.90 -24.36 32.06
N LEU A 133 28.85 -24.97 31.50
CA LEU A 133 28.26 -26.21 32.03
C LEU A 133 29.25 -27.37 31.99
N PHE A 134 30.00 -27.52 30.90
CA PHE A 134 30.97 -28.59 30.74
C PHE A 134 32.21 -28.40 31.63
N TYR A 135 32.64 -27.15 31.85
CA TYR A 135 33.66 -26.82 32.85
C TYR A 135 33.17 -27.07 34.28
N LEU A 136 31.93 -26.70 34.61
CA LEU A 136 31.32 -26.96 35.91
C LEU A 136 31.36 -28.47 36.21
N LEU A 137 31.00 -29.30 35.23
CA LEU A 137 31.06 -30.75 35.38
C LEU A 137 32.49 -31.27 35.62
N ALA A 138 33.49 -30.65 35.00
CA ALA A 138 34.89 -30.97 35.26
C ALA A 138 35.35 -30.63 36.69
N ALA A 139 34.82 -29.55 37.26
CA ALA A 139 35.21 -29.11 38.60
C ALA A 139 34.76 -30.09 39.70
N TYR A 140 33.61 -30.77 39.52
CA TYR A 140 33.05 -31.73 40.49
C TYR A 140 33.49 -33.18 40.26
N ASN A 141 34.13 -33.50 39.14
CA ASN A 141 34.62 -34.85 38.84
C ASN A 141 36.12 -34.98 39.17
N ASN A 142 36.53 -36.15 39.68
CA ASN A 142 37.93 -36.40 40.06
C ASN A 142 38.86 -36.58 38.83
N ASN A 143 38.36 -37.15 37.73
CA ASN A 143 39.11 -37.37 36.48
C ASN A 143 38.37 -36.75 35.29
N PRO A 144 38.36 -35.41 35.14
CA PRO A 144 37.54 -34.76 34.14
C PRO A 144 38.18 -34.75 32.74
N TRP A 145 37.34 -34.51 31.73
CA TRP A 145 37.75 -34.35 30.32
C TRP A 145 38.97 -33.42 30.12
N ILE A 146 39.01 -32.28 30.83
CA ILE A 146 40.07 -31.26 30.69
C ILE A 146 41.41 -31.74 31.24
N ALA A 147 41.40 -32.52 32.32
CA ALA A 147 42.62 -33.06 32.93
C ALA A 147 43.27 -34.10 32.02
N LYS A 148 42.47 -34.86 31.27
CA LYS A 148 42.96 -35.88 30.33
C LYS A 148 43.57 -35.28 29.07
N ALA A 149 43.11 -34.10 28.68
CA ALA A 149 43.61 -33.37 27.50
C ALA A 149 44.89 -32.55 27.78
N MET A 150 45.28 -32.37 29.04
CA MET A 150 46.47 -31.62 29.42
C MET A 150 47.75 -32.45 29.17
N PRO A 151 48.78 -31.90 28.50
CA PRO A 151 50.05 -32.60 28.34
C PRO A 151 50.69 -32.87 29.71
N SER A 152 51.16 -34.10 29.92
CA SER A 152 52.01 -34.52 31.05
C SER A 152 51.45 -34.33 32.47
N GLY A 153 50.14 -34.50 32.68
CA GLY A 153 49.57 -34.61 34.03
C GLY A 153 49.61 -33.33 34.87
N ASP A 154 49.86 -32.18 34.24
CA ASP A 154 49.74 -30.87 34.88
C ASP A 154 48.31 -30.68 35.40
N ASP A 155 48.18 -30.19 36.64
CA ASP A 155 46.87 -29.90 37.21
C ASP A 155 46.26 -28.70 36.48
N TYR A 156 45.20 -28.95 35.71
CA TYR A 156 44.44 -27.92 35.00
C TYR A 156 43.93 -26.82 35.94
N ARG A 157 43.87 -27.07 37.25
CA ARG A 157 43.53 -26.10 38.30
C ARG A 157 44.65 -25.09 38.61
N GLN A 158 45.82 -25.22 38.01
CA GLN A 158 46.90 -24.22 38.10
C GLN A 158 46.87 -23.23 36.94
N LEU A 159 46.15 -23.52 35.86
CA LEU A 159 45.96 -22.60 34.74
C LEU A 159 45.23 -21.34 35.17
N SER A 160 45.48 -20.22 34.48
CA SER A 160 44.68 -19.00 34.68
C SER A 160 43.20 -19.25 34.37
N LEU A 161 42.30 -18.51 35.02
CA LEU A 161 40.85 -18.60 34.74
C LEU A 161 40.52 -18.31 33.27
N GLY A 162 41.22 -17.35 32.65
CA GLY A 162 41.06 -17.03 31.23
C GLY A 162 41.42 -18.21 30.33
N SER A 163 42.54 -18.89 30.61
CA SER A 163 42.95 -20.08 29.86
C SER A 163 41.92 -21.21 29.96
N ARG A 164 41.39 -21.48 31.17
CA ARG A 164 40.36 -22.51 31.37
C ARG A 164 39.06 -22.19 30.65
N TYR A 165 38.64 -20.92 30.66
CA TYR A 165 37.47 -20.45 29.94
C TYR A 165 37.64 -20.60 28.43
N ILE A 166 38.80 -20.21 27.87
CA ILE A 166 39.09 -20.34 26.44
C ILE A 166 39.08 -21.82 25.99
N ILE A 167 39.69 -22.73 26.75
CA ILE A 167 39.69 -24.17 26.46
C ILE A 167 38.26 -24.73 26.45
N SER A 168 37.44 -24.33 27.44
CA SER A 168 36.03 -24.76 27.54
C SER A 168 35.16 -24.17 26.44
N LEU A 169 35.41 -22.91 26.06
CA LEU A 169 34.72 -22.23 24.95
C LEU A 169 35.09 -22.88 23.62
N TYR A 170 36.36 -23.21 23.41
CA TYR A 170 36.83 -23.93 22.23
C TYR A 170 36.10 -25.27 22.08
N TRP A 171 36.00 -26.08 23.15
CA TRP A 171 35.18 -27.29 23.14
C TRP A 171 33.72 -27.02 22.75
N SER A 172 33.08 -26.00 23.33
CA SER A 172 31.69 -25.72 23.01
C SER A 172 31.49 -25.23 21.57
N VAL A 173 32.43 -24.45 21.03
CA VAL A 173 32.38 -23.96 19.64
C VAL A 173 32.56 -25.13 18.67
N THR A 174 33.52 -26.03 18.90
CA THR A 174 33.75 -27.19 18.03
C THR A 174 32.58 -28.18 18.04
N MET A 175 31.87 -28.28 19.17
CA MET A 175 30.63 -29.04 19.28
C MET A 175 29.45 -28.35 18.58
N PHE A 176 29.31 -27.03 18.73
CA PHE A 176 28.24 -26.27 18.08
C PHE A 176 28.40 -26.22 16.55
N SER A 177 29.63 -26.05 16.07
CA SER A 177 29.96 -26.06 14.63
C SER A 177 29.97 -27.47 14.03
N THR A 178 29.72 -28.51 14.83
CA THR A 178 29.72 -29.92 14.42
C THR A 178 31.05 -30.41 13.81
N VAL A 179 32.16 -29.71 14.09
CA VAL A 179 33.49 -30.09 13.60
C VAL A 179 34.06 -31.25 14.41
N GLY A 180 33.99 -31.16 15.74
CA GLY A 180 34.31 -32.28 16.65
C GLY A 180 35.69 -32.91 16.44
N PHE A 181 36.78 -32.14 16.55
CA PHE A 181 38.16 -32.64 16.35
C PHE A 181 38.54 -33.85 17.24
N GLY A 182 37.89 -34.03 18.39
CA GLY A 182 38.09 -35.17 19.29
C GLY A 182 39.26 -35.02 20.26
N ASP A 183 40.00 -33.92 20.17
CA ASP A 183 41.04 -33.50 21.12
C ASP A 183 40.50 -33.28 22.54
N LEU A 184 39.29 -32.72 22.63
CA LEU A 184 38.53 -32.56 23.87
C LEU A 184 37.26 -33.42 23.82
N HIS A 185 37.24 -34.50 24.59
CA HIS A 185 36.11 -35.44 24.62
C HIS A 185 35.75 -35.86 26.05
N ALA A 186 34.49 -36.24 26.23
CA ALA A 186 34.01 -36.78 27.50
C ALA A 186 34.68 -38.13 27.81
N VAL A 187 35.12 -38.30 29.06
CA VAL A 187 35.76 -39.54 29.53
C VAL A 187 34.82 -40.28 30.48
N ASN A 188 34.06 -39.56 31.29
CA ASN A 188 33.16 -40.14 32.28
C ASN A 188 31.75 -40.37 31.74
N LEU A 189 31.03 -41.36 32.26
CA LEU A 189 29.63 -41.62 31.90
C LEU A 189 28.73 -40.38 32.08
N LYS A 190 28.95 -39.60 33.15
CA LYS A 190 28.23 -38.34 33.41
C LYS A 190 28.52 -37.26 32.37
N GLU A 191 29.78 -37.17 31.92
CA GLU A 191 30.20 -36.25 30.86
C GLU A 191 29.63 -36.68 29.52
N MET A 192 29.65 -37.98 29.22
CA MET A 192 29.07 -38.53 27.99
C MET A 192 27.57 -38.23 27.91
N LEU A 193 26.81 -38.44 29.00
CA LEU A 193 25.38 -38.12 29.06
C LEU A 193 25.13 -36.62 28.85
N THR A 194 25.94 -35.76 29.46
CA THR A 194 25.83 -34.30 29.29
C THR A 194 26.16 -33.88 27.86
N CYS A 195 27.20 -34.46 27.26
CA CYS A 195 27.54 -34.23 25.86
C CYS A 195 26.40 -34.62 24.92
N ILE A 196 25.74 -35.76 25.14
CA ILE A 196 24.58 -36.17 24.35
C ILE A 196 23.48 -35.10 24.43
N ILE A 197 23.14 -34.63 25.63
CA ILE A 197 22.12 -33.58 25.81
C ILE A 197 22.53 -32.27 25.11
N VAL A 198 23.78 -31.84 25.29
CA VAL A 198 24.31 -30.61 24.65
C VAL A 198 24.34 -30.74 23.13
N MET A 199 24.67 -31.92 22.59
CA MET A 199 24.63 -32.18 21.14
C MET A 199 23.22 -32.05 20.57
N PHE A 200 22.21 -32.63 21.23
CA PHE A 200 20.81 -32.49 20.81
C PHE A 200 20.35 -31.02 20.85
N LEU A 201 20.68 -30.29 21.92
CA LEU A 201 20.34 -28.87 22.04
C LEU A 201 21.06 -28.02 20.98
N ASN A 202 22.35 -28.25 20.76
CA ASN A 202 23.13 -27.54 19.75
C ASN A 202 22.60 -27.81 18.34
N ALA A 203 22.23 -29.05 18.02
CA ALA A 203 21.62 -29.40 16.74
C ALA A 203 20.29 -28.65 16.53
N GLY A 204 19.47 -28.51 17.57
CA GLY A 204 18.23 -27.73 17.52
C GLY A 204 18.48 -26.24 17.29
N VAL A 205 19.43 -25.65 18.03
CA VAL A 205 19.78 -24.23 17.89
C VAL A 205 20.41 -23.94 16.53
N SER A 206 21.30 -24.80 16.02
CA SER A 206 21.93 -24.62 14.71
C SER A 206 20.89 -24.74 13.59
N ALA A 207 19.99 -25.73 13.63
CA ALA A 207 18.89 -25.84 12.67
C ALA A 207 17.98 -24.61 12.69
N TYR A 208 17.66 -24.07 13.86
CA TYR A 208 16.89 -22.82 14.00
C TYR A 208 17.62 -21.63 13.36
N VAL A 209 18.91 -21.46 13.62
CA VAL A 209 19.72 -20.38 13.04
C VAL A 209 19.78 -20.50 11.52
N TYR A 210 20.10 -21.69 10.98
CA TYR A 210 20.14 -21.92 9.54
C TYR A 210 18.80 -21.65 8.88
N GLY A 211 17.69 -22.14 9.44
CA GLY A 211 16.35 -21.90 8.90
C GLY A 211 15.99 -20.41 8.84
N ASN A 212 16.32 -19.64 9.88
CA ASN A 212 16.06 -18.20 9.88
C ASN A 212 16.94 -17.43 8.89
N VAL A 213 18.21 -17.81 8.73
CA VAL A 213 19.10 -17.22 7.73
C VAL A 213 18.61 -17.53 6.31
N THR A 214 18.15 -18.76 6.06
CA THR A 214 17.56 -19.13 4.77
C THR A 214 16.29 -18.32 4.47
N GLN A 215 15.41 -18.10 5.45
CA GLN A 215 14.22 -17.27 5.25
C GLN A 215 14.59 -15.83 4.85
N LEU A 216 15.56 -15.22 5.54
CA LEU A 216 16.05 -13.88 5.19
C LEU A 216 16.59 -13.81 3.77
N LEU A 217 17.33 -14.83 3.33
CA LEU A 217 17.88 -14.90 1.97
C LEU A 217 16.77 -15.04 0.91
N ILE A 218 15.75 -15.85 1.21
CA ILE A 218 14.62 -16.02 0.31
C ILE A 218 13.89 -14.68 0.13
N ASP A 219 13.58 -13.99 1.23
CA ASP A 219 12.86 -12.71 1.21
C ASP A 219 13.58 -11.65 0.36
N ASP A 220 14.91 -11.55 0.47
CA ASP A 220 15.74 -10.63 -0.31
C ASP A 220 15.74 -10.96 -1.82
N THR A 221 15.76 -12.26 -2.15
CA THR A 221 15.85 -12.72 -3.55
C THR A 221 14.49 -12.84 -4.24
N MET A 222 13.36 -12.75 -3.51
CA MET A 222 12.01 -12.98 -4.05
C MET A 222 11.69 -12.09 -5.26
N LYS A 223 12.00 -10.79 -5.22
CA LYS A 223 11.66 -9.86 -6.30
C LYS A 223 12.38 -10.21 -7.60
N THR A 224 13.69 -10.46 -7.51
CA THR A 224 14.52 -10.85 -8.65
C THR A 224 14.10 -12.20 -9.22
N LYS A 225 13.73 -13.15 -8.34
CA LYS A 225 13.20 -14.46 -8.74
C LYS A 225 11.90 -14.31 -9.52
N HIS A 226 10.93 -13.56 -9.00
CA HIS A 226 9.63 -13.35 -9.66
C HIS A 226 9.78 -12.69 -11.03
N TYR A 227 10.69 -11.72 -11.16
CA TYR A 227 11.02 -11.13 -12.46
C TYR A 227 11.54 -12.16 -13.45
N ARG A 228 12.55 -12.95 -13.06
CA ARG A 228 13.12 -14.00 -13.93
C ARG A 228 12.06 -15.01 -14.37
N GLU A 229 11.22 -15.47 -13.46
CA GLU A 229 10.12 -16.40 -13.76
C GLU A 229 9.12 -15.78 -14.76
N THR A 230 8.75 -14.51 -14.57
CA THR A 230 7.82 -13.80 -15.49
C THR A 230 8.44 -13.60 -16.87
N THR A 231 9.71 -13.21 -16.93
CA THR A 231 10.47 -13.04 -18.17
C THR A 231 10.64 -14.36 -18.92
N GLU A 232 10.93 -15.46 -18.21
CA GLU A 232 11.06 -16.79 -18.79
C GLU A 232 9.71 -17.31 -19.32
N ALA A 233 8.62 -17.09 -18.58
CA ALA A 233 7.27 -17.44 -19.03
C ALA A 233 6.88 -16.66 -20.30
N ALA A 234 7.16 -15.35 -20.35
CA ALA A 234 6.91 -14.52 -21.53
C ALA A 234 7.77 -14.95 -22.74
N THR A 235 9.04 -15.27 -22.51
CA THR A 235 9.94 -15.78 -23.55
C THR A 235 9.45 -17.12 -24.09
N SER A 236 9.02 -18.02 -23.21
CA SER A 236 8.47 -19.32 -23.58
C SER A 236 7.17 -19.18 -24.38
N PHE A 237 6.31 -18.23 -24.00
CA PHE A 237 5.09 -17.90 -24.73
C PHE A 237 5.40 -17.37 -26.14
N ALA A 238 6.39 -16.47 -26.26
CA ALA A 238 6.80 -15.93 -27.55
C ALA A 238 7.37 -17.01 -28.49
N GLN A 239 8.21 -17.89 -27.96
CA GLN A 239 8.79 -19.00 -28.72
C GLN A 239 7.74 -20.01 -29.17
N ARG A 240 6.83 -20.41 -28.27
CA ARG A 240 5.76 -21.38 -28.56
C ARG A 240 4.84 -20.90 -29.69
N ASN A 241 4.57 -19.60 -29.75
CA ASN A 241 3.71 -18.99 -30.75
C ASN A 241 4.50 -18.41 -31.94
N GLN A 242 5.82 -18.60 -32.01
CA GLN A 242 6.69 -18.11 -33.09
C GLN A 242 6.51 -16.62 -33.36
N LEU A 243 6.43 -15.81 -32.30
CA LEU A 243 6.25 -14.37 -32.44
C LEU A 243 7.47 -13.73 -33.12
N PRO A 244 7.26 -12.79 -34.05
CA PRO A 244 8.35 -12.06 -34.68
C PRO A 244 9.07 -11.15 -33.68
N ALA A 245 10.38 -10.92 -33.89
CA ALA A 245 11.22 -10.08 -33.02
C ALA A 245 10.61 -8.69 -32.74
N ARG A 246 9.91 -8.11 -33.74
CA ARG A 246 9.21 -6.82 -33.60
C ARG A 246 8.20 -6.76 -32.45
N LEU A 247 7.63 -7.90 -32.03
CA LEU A 247 6.67 -7.99 -30.92
C LEU A 247 7.36 -8.45 -29.63
N VAL A 248 8.41 -9.25 -29.74
CA VAL A 248 9.15 -9.78 -28.60
C VAL A 248 9.96 -8.68 -27.93
N ASP A 249 10.69 -7.86 -28.70
CA ASP A 249 11.57 -6.82 -28.14
C ASP A 249 10.78 -5.78 -27.31
N PRO A 250 9.64 -5.23 -27.79
CA PRO A 250 8.81 -4.33 -26.97
C PRO A 250 8.24 -5.03 -25.73
N MET A 251 7.76 -6.26 -25.86
CA MET A 251 7.22 -7.03 -24.73
C MET A 251 8.26 -7.22 -23.62
N MET A 252 9.48 -7.61 -24.00
CA MET A 252 10.58 -7.80 -23.05
C MET A 252 11.06 -6.49 -22.45
N SER A 253 11.10 -5.42 -23.27
CA SER A 253 11.43 -4.06 -22.81
C SER A 253 10.43 -3.57 -21.78
N HIS A 254 9.13 -3.74 -22.03
CA HIS A 254 8.06 -3.39 -21.10
C HIS A 254 8.18 -4.17 -19.79
N LEU A 255 8.42 -5.49 -19.83
CA LEU A 255 8.63 -6.28 -18.61
C LEU A 255 9.86 -5.82 -17.82
N SER A 256 10.96 -5.49 -18.51
CA SER A 256 12.18 -4.99 -17.87
C SER A 256 11.97 -3.62 -17.21
N LEU A 257 11.23 -2.74 -17.88
CA LEU A 257 10.87 -1.43 -17.34
C LEU A 257 9.96 -1.59 -16.13
N ASN A 258 8.92 -2.42 -16.25
CA ASN A 258 8.00 -2.72 -15.16
C ASN A 258 8.74 -3.29 -13.94
N PHE A 259 9.76 -4.14 -14.13
CA PHE A 259 10.59 -4.59 -13.03
C PHE A 259 11.43 -3.46 -12.43
N ARG A 260 12.05 -2.61 -13.24
CA ARG A 260 12.82 -1.45 -12.75
C ARG A 260 11.93 -0.50 -11.97
N THR A 261 10.74 -0.16 -12.48
CA THR A 261 9.79 0.70 -11.77
C THR A 261 9.27 0.05 -10.48
N ASN A 262 9.02 -1.26 -10.47
CA ASN A 262 8.61 -1.98 -9.25
C ASN A 262 9.75 -2.17 -8.24
N SER A 263 10.98 -2.40 -8.71
CA SER A 263 12.16 -2.63 -7.84
C SER A 263 12.69 -1.33 -7.24
N GLU A 264 12.72 -0.25 -8.03
CA GLU A 264 13.07 1.11 -7.57
C GLU A 264 11.92 1.78 -6.77
N GLY A 265 10.76 1.12 -6.63
CA GLY A 265 9.61 1.62 -5.85
C GLY A 265 8.84 2.76 -6.51
N ILE A 266 9.04 2.97 -7.81
CA ILE A 266 8.41 4.01 -8.65
C ILE A 266 6.94 3.67 -8.94
N GLN A 267 6.56 2.39 -8.90
CA GLN A 267 5.16 1.97 -9.04
C GLN A 267 4.38 2.25 -7.74
N GLN A 268 4.02 3.51 -7.55
CA GLN A 268 3.31 4.04 -6.39
C GLN A 268 1.94 3.37 -6.16
N GLN A 269 1.34 2.77 -7.20
CA GLN A 269 -0.04 2.24 -7.13
C GLN A 269 -0.22 1.17 -6.04
N VAL A 270 0.65 0.17 -5.92
CA VAL A 270 0.47 -0.91 -4.91
C VAL A 270 0.53 -0.36 -3.48
N ILE A 271 1.42 0.59 -3.23
CA ILE A 271 1.55 1.25 -1.92
C ILE A 271 0.32 2.14 -1.69
N LEU A 272 -0.07 2.94 -2.68
CA LEU A 272 -1.22 3.83 -2.58
C LEU A 272 -2.55 3.08 -2.43
N ASP A 273 -2.69 1.90 -3.02
CA ASP A 273 -3.86 1.04 -2.90
C ASP A 273 -3.94 0.35 -1.53
N SER A 274 -2.82 0.21 -0.82
CA SER A 274 -2.81 -0.22 0.58
C SER A 274 -3.25 0.88 1.55
N LEU A 275 -3.25 2.15 1.11
CA LEU A 275 -3.66 3.28 1.92
C LEU A 275 -5.20 3.45 1.89
N PRO A 276 -5.80 3.96 2.96
CA PRO A 276 -7.21 4.35 2.96
C PRO A 276 -7.51 5.37 1.85
N LYS A 277 -8.70 5.26 1.24
CA LYS A 277 -9.13 6.11 0.10
C LYS A 277 -8.87 7.61 0.34
N ALA A 278 -9.17 8.11 1.54
CA ALA A 278 -8.98 9.53 1.88
C ALA A 278 -7.51 9.98 1.82
N MET A 279 -6.57 9.17 2.31
CA MET A 279 -5.14 9.51 2.25
C MET A 279 -4.62 9.48 0.82
N ARG A 280 -5.03 8.46 0.04
CA ARG A 280 -4.67 8.34 -1.37
C ARG A 280 -5.16 9.56 -2.17
N THR A 281 -6.41 9.98 -1.97
CA THR A 281 -6.96 11.17 -2.64
C THR A 281 -6.16 12.43 -2.30
N ASN A 282 -5.81 12.65 -1.02
CA ASN A 282 -5.02 13.81 -0.62
C ASN A 282 -3.63 13.84 -1.27
N ILE A 283 -2.97 12.67 -1.38
CA ILE A 283 -1.68 12.55 -2.06
C ILE A 283 -1.83 12.90 -3.55
N TRP A 284 -2.86 12.37 -4.21
CA TRP A 284 -3.09 12.66 -5.63
C TRP A 284 -3.40 14.13 -5.90
N VAL A 285 -4.17 14.77 -5.01
CA VAL A 285 -4.46 16.21 -5.10
C VAL A 285 -3.16 17.00 -4.99
N TYR A 286 -2.32 16.67 -4.02
CA TYR A 286 -1.02 17.33 -3.87
C TYR A 286 -0.10 17.14 -5.09
N LEU A 287 -0.12 15.96 -5.73
CA LEU A 287 0.76 15.66 -6.87
C LEU A 287 0.28 16.22 -8.20
N PHE A 288 -1.03 16.22 -8.48
CA PHE A 288 -1.56 16.44 -9.83
C PHE A 288 -2.56 17.58 -9.97
N GLN A 289 -2.99 18.21 -8.87
CA GLN A 289 -3.94 19.33 -8.98
C GLN A 289 -3.42 20.46 -9.88
N SER A 290 -2.15 20.86 -9.72
CA SER A 290 -1.55 21.92 -10.53
C SER A 290 -1.51 21.55 -12.02
N LEU A 291 -1.18 20.29 -12.34
CA LEU A 291 -1.17 19.80 -13.71
C LEU A 291 -2.57 19.84 -14.33
N LEU A 292 -3.61 19.43 -13.59
CA LEU A 292 -4.99 19.42 -14.09
C LEU A 292 -5.56 20.81 -14.31
N GLU A 293 -5.21 21.78 -13.47
CA GLU A 293 -5.62 23.19 -13.64
C GLU A 293 -5.06 23.81 -14.93
N ASP A 294 -3.87 23.36 -15.37
CA ASP A 294 -3.20 23.88 -16.59
C ASP A 294 -3.74 23.26 -17.90
N VAL A 295 -4.28 22.04 -17.82
CA VAL A 295 -4.79 21.26 -18.96
C VAL A 295 -5.95 22.00 -19.63
N TYR A 296 -5.91 22.13 -20.97
CA TYR A 296 -6.86 22.94 -21.73
C TYR A 296 -8.33 22.57 -21.48
N LEU A 297 -8.60 21.26 -21.32
CA LEU A 297 -9.95 20.72 -21.16
C LEU A 297 -10.61 21.18 -19.85
N PHE A 298 -9.83 21.33 -18.78
CA PHE A 298 -10.33 21.62 -17.43
C PHE A 298 -10.25 23.10 -17.04
N ARG A 299 -9.91 23.99 -17.98
CA ARG A 299 -9.83 25.43 -17.70
C ARG A 299 -11.22 26.00 -17.39
N GLY A 300 -11.34 26.66 -16.25
CA GLY A 300 -12.59 27.31 -15.81
C GLY A 300 -13.58 26.38 -15.10
N VAL A 301 -13.21 25.12 -14.88
CA VAL A 301 -14.02 24.12 -14.17
C VAL A 301 -13.93 24.30 -12.65
N SER A 302 -14.96 23.88 -11.92
CA SER A 302 -14.97 23.92 -10.45
C SER A 302 -13.86 23.06 -9.82
N LYS A 303 -13.30 23.54 -8.69
CA LYS A 303 -12.29 22.77 -7.91
C LYS A 303 -12.86 21.47 -7.35
N GLU A 304 -14.16 21.40 -7.14
CA GLU A 304 -14.87 20.22 -6.67
C GLU A 304 -14.82 19.09 -7.71
N LEU A 305 -15.05 19.42 -8.99
CA LEU A 305 -14.92 18.45 -10.08
C LEU A 305 -13.47 17.96 -10.18
N LEU A 306 -12.50 18.88 -10.14
CA LEU A 306 -11.08 18.52 -10.18
C LEU A 306 -10.71 17.55 -9.06
N PHE A 307 -11.20 17.80 -7.84
CA PHE A 307 -10.97 16.89 -6.70
C PHE A 307 -11.57 15.50 -6.93
N GLN A 308 -12.79 15.41 -7.48
CA GLN A 308 -13.43 14.13 -7.82
C GLN A 308 -12.65 13.40 -8.92
N LEU A 309 -12.23 14.10 -9.96
CA LEU A 309 -11.42 13.55 -11.05
C LEU A 309 -10.11 12.97 -10.53
N VAL A 310 -9.37 13.74 -9.72
CA VAL A 310 -8.11 13.31 -9.12
C VAL A 310 -8.25 12.00 -8.33
N SER A 311 -9.41 11.77 -7.70
CA SER A 311 -9.65 10.57 -6.91
C SER A 311 -9.77 9.28 -7.74
N GLU A 312 -10.08 9.41 -9.03
CA GLU A 312 -10.23 8.30 -9.99
C GLU A 312 -9.02 8.16 -10.95
N ILE A 313 -8.06 9.09 -10.90
CA ILE A 313 -6.83 9.03 -11.70
C ILE A 313 -5.98 7.81 -11.32
N ARG A 314 -5.48 7.12 -12.35
CA ARG A 314 -4.45 6.09 -12.21
C ARG A 314 -3.18 6.49 -12.95
N VAL A 315 -2.03 6.30 -12.32
CA VAL A 315 -0.72 6.62 -12.92
C VAL A 315 -0.14 5.40 -13.62
N GLU A 316 0.15 5.52 -14.90
CA GLU A 316 0.79 4.48 -15.70
C GLU A 316 2.13 4.98 -16.29
N TYR A 317 3.10 4.08 -16.42
CA TYR A 317 4.42 4.38 -16.96
C TYR A 317 4.65 3.54 -18.22
N PHE A 318 5.05 4.21 -19.30
CA PHE A 318 5.28 3.59 -20.60
C PHE A 318 6.75 3.71 -21.01
N SER A 319 7.27 2.65 -21.62
CA SER A 319 8.64 2.63 -22.15
C SER A 319 8.72 3.53 -23.39
N PRO A 320 9.92 3.99 -23.83
CA PRO A 320 10.07 4.62 -25.13
C PRO A 320 9.64 3.71 -26.29
N ASN A 321 9.11 4.30 -27.37
CA ASN A 321 8.66 3.64 -28.60
C ASN A 321 7.49 2.66 -28.41
N GLU A 322 6.66 2.89 -27.41
CA GLU A 322 5.50 2.07 -27.11
C GLU A 322 4.23 2.75 -27.63
N ASP A 323 3.38 1.99 -28.34
CA ASP A 323 2.09 2.48 -28.85
C ASP A 323 1.07 2.45 -27.72
N VAL A 324 0.69 3.61 -27.21
CA VAL A 324 -0.28 3.79 -26.12
C VAL A 324 -1.72 3.68 -26.64
N ILE A 325 -1.98 4.30 -27.79
CA ILE A 325 -3.30 4.31 -28.44
C ILE A 325 -3.08 4.04 -29.93
N LEU A 326 -3.89 3.16 -30.52
CA LEU A 326 -3.84 2.88 -31.95
C LEU A 326 -4.85 3.72 -32.74
N LYS A 327 -4.48 4.13 -33.96
CA LYS A 327 -5.42 4.73 -34.90
C LYS A 327 -6.61 3.79 -35.15
N ASN A 328 -7.81 4.37 -35.25
CA ASN A 328 -9.10 3.71 -35.40
C ASN A 328 -9.57 2.87 -34.21
N GLU A 329 -8.86 2.89 -33.09
CA GLU A 329 -9.31 2.27 -31.85
C GLU A 329 -10.40 3.14 -31.18
N VAL A 330 -11.42 2.49 -30.62
CA VAL A 330 -12.37 3.16 -29.72
C VAL A 330 -11.81 3.02 -28.32
N SER A 331 -11.09 4.04 -27.87
CA SER A 331 -10.42 4.02 -26.58
C SER A 331 -11.44 4.14 -25.45
N THR A 332 -11.28 3.29 -24.43
CA THR A 332 -12.13 3.30 -23.22
C THR A 332 -11.66 4.34 -22.20
N ASP A 333 -10.44 4.86 -22.36
CA ASP A 333 -9.82 5.76 -21.41
C ASP A 333 -9.11 6.89 -22.17
N PHE A 334 -8.82 7.98 -21.48
CA PHE A 334 -7.93 9.02 -22.01
C PHE A 334 -6.80 9.28 -21.01
N TYR A 335 -5.73 9.87 -21.53
CA TYR A 335 -4.47 10.04 -20.83
C TYR A 335 -4.07 11.51 -20.80
N ILE A 336 -3.56 11.95 -19.65
CA ILE A 336 -2.93 13.26 -19.49
C ILE A 336 -1.42 13.05 -19.34
N LEU A 337 -0.61 13.75 -20.15
CA LEU A 337 0.85 13.69 -20.03
C LEU A 337 1.33 14.43 -18.78
N ALA A 338 1.84 13.69 -17.79
CA ALA A 338 2.44 14.29 -16.59
C ALA A 338 3.94 14.57 -16.79
N THR A 339 4.69 13.61 -17.34
CA THR A 339 6.09 13.76 -17.69
C THR A 339 6.40 12.93 -18.94
N GLY A 340 7.37 13.34 -19.76
CA GLY A 340 7.75 12.63 -20.98
C GLY A 340 7.43 13.41 -22.25
N ALA A 341 7.27 12.70 -23.36
CA ALA A 341 6.87 13.22 -24.66
C ALA A 341 6.34 12.08 -25.53
N VAL A 342 5.34 12.38 -26.35
CA VAL A 342 4.62 11.39 -27.14
C VAL A 342 4.42 11.94 -28.55
N ASP A 343 4.70 11.13 -29.56
CA ASP A 343 4.55 11.49 -30.96
C ASP A 343 3.22 10.94 -31.50
N LEU A 344 2.46 11.79 -32.17
CA LEU A 344 1.21 11.45 -32.86
C LEU A 344 1.52 11.07 -34.30
N PHE A 345 1.25 9.83 -34.65
CA PHE A 345 1.49 9.28 -35.98
C PHE A 345 0.21 9.17 -36.78
N ASP A 346 0.29 9.55 -38.06
CA ASP A 346 -0.76 9.28 -39.04
C ASP A 346 -0.24 8.37 -40.17
N MET A 347 -1.14 7.53 -40.67
CA MET A 347 -0.91 6.65 -41.81
C MET A 347 -1.40 7.37 -43.07
N LYS A 348 -0.48 7.81 -43.93
CA LYS A 348 -0.85 8.35 -45.25
C LYS A 348 -1.29 7.22 -46.19
N ASN A 349 -2.39 7.47 -46.91
CA ASN A 349 -2.95 6.52 -47.88
C ASN A 349 -1.89 6.08 -48.91
N GLY A 350 -1.47 4.82 -48.84
CA GLY A 350 -0.67 4.16 -49.88
C GLY A 350 0.79 3.80 -49.52
N VAL A 351 1.34 4.32 -48.42
CA VAL A 351 2.70 3.98 -47.94
C VAL A 351 2.61 3.51 -46.49
N GLN A 352 3.25 2.38 -46.13
CA GLN A 352 3.34 1.88 -44.75
C GLN A 352 4.25 2.74 -43.84
N GLU A 353 4.53 3.98 -44.22
CA GLU A 353 5.36 4.90 -43.43
C GLU A 353 4.47 5.74 -42.52
N MET A 354 4.67 5.57 -41.21
CA MET A 354 4.07 6.43 -40.19
C MET A 354 4.77 7.78 -40.19
N GLN A 355 4.04 8.86 -40.45
CA GLN A 355 4.58 10.21 -40.36
C GLN A 355 4.17 10.86 -39.03
N ILE A 356 5.12 11.52 -38.37
CA ILE A 356 4.85 12.33 -37.17
C ILE A 356 4.06 13.56 -37.60
N VAL A 357 2.85 13.72 -37.07
CA VAL A 357 1.97 14.87 -37.30
C VAL A 357 2.21 15.94 -36.25
N GLU A 358 2.31 15.53 -35.00
CA GLU A 358 2.34 16.43 -33.84
C GLU A 358 3.10 15.75 -32.68
N GLU A 359 3.83 16.52 -31.88
CA GLU A 359 4.49 16.03 -30.66
C GLU A 359 3.72 16.60 -29.46
N ALA A 360 3.19 15.70 -28.64
CA ALA A 360 2.49 16.03 -27.41
C ALA A 360 3.46 16.15 -26.23
N GLN A 361 3.36 17.24 -25.48
CA GLN A 361 4.19 17.56 -24.32
C GLN A 361 3.41 17.50 -23.00
N LYS A 362 4.09 17.80 -21.90
CA LYS A 362 3.51 17.84 -20.55
C LYS A 362 2.28 18.77 -20.51
N GLY A 363 1.19 18.28 -19.93
CA GLY A 363 -0.07 19.01 -19.80
C GLY A 363 -1.02 18.84 -20.99
N GLU A 364 -0.60 18.12 -22.03
CA GLU A 364 -1.47 17.77 -23.16
C GLU A 364 -2.18 16.43 -22.94
N LEU A 365 -3.27 16.27 -23.68
CA LEU A 365 -4.18 15.14 -23.60
C LEU A 365 -4.00 14.22 -24.80
N CYS A 366 -4.26 12.94 -24.59
CA CYS A 366 -4.38 11.94 -25.65
C CYS A 366 -5.57 11.05 -25.33
N GLY A 367 -6.44 10.80 -26.31
CA GLY A 367 -7.55 9.86 -26.13
C GLY A 367 -8.92 10.52 -25.91
N GLU A 368 -8.96 11.82 -25.64
CA GLU A 368 -10.15 12.57 -25.22
C GLU A 368 -11.26 12.55 -26.27
N ILE A 369 -10.91 12.52 -27.55
CA ILE A 369 -11.88 12.50 -28.66
C ILE A 369 -12.74 11.23 -28.60
N SER A 370 -12.13 10.08 -28.29
CA SER A 370 -12.89 8.83 -28.22
C SER A 370 -13.80 8.79 -27.00
N VAL A 371 -13.29 9.26 -25.86
CA VAL A 371 -14.06 9.30 -24.61
C VAL A 371 -15.24 10.26 -24.69
N LEU A 372 -15.03 11.51 -25.13
CA LEU A 372 -16.08 12.53 -25.17
C LEU A 372 -16.98 12.41 -26.40
N CYS A 373 -16.43 12.13 -27.58
CA CYS A 373 -17.21 12.13 -28.83
C CYS A 373 -17.72 10.75 -29.25
N ASN A 374 -17.33 9.69 -28.53
CA ASN A 374 -17.62 8.29 -28.90
C ASN A 374 -17.21 7.98 -30.36
N ARG A 375 -16.03 8.44 -30.76
CA ARG A 375 -15.45 8.20 -32.08
C ARG A 375 -14.14 7.43 -31.98
N SER A 376 -13.71 6.85 -33.09
CA SER A 376 -12.41 6.19 -33.17
C SER A 376 -11.27 7.22 -33.19
N GLN A 377 -10.12 6.82 -32.67
CA GLN A 377 -8.93 7.67 -32.61
C GLN A 377 -8.36 7.96 -34.00
N LEU A 378 -7.88 9.19 -34.19
CA LEU A 378 -7.39 9.66 -35.49
C LEU A 378 -5.93 9.33 -35.73
N PHE A 379 -5.16 9.25 -34.66
CA PHE A 379 -3.71 9.10 -34.68
C PHE A 379 -3.30 7.91 -33.80
N THR A 380 -2.18 7.30 -34.17
CA THR A 380 -1.49 6.38 -33.27
C THR A 380 -0.61 7.21 -32.34
N VAL A 381 -0.71 6.97 -31.04
CA VAL A 381 -0.01 7.71 -29.98
C VAL A 381 1.17 6.85 -29.53
N ARG A 382 2.41 7.27 -29.82
CA ARG A 382 3.61 6.50 -29.46
C ARG A 382 4.54 7.31 -28.56
N THR A 383 5.01 6.70 -27.49
CA THR A 383 5.96 7.36 -26.58
C THR A 383 7.33 7.57 -27.23
N LYS A 384 7.96 8.70 -26.96
CA LYS A 384 9.32 9.02 -27.46
C LYS A 384 10.41 8.71 -26.43
N ARG A 385 10.06 8.85 -25.16
CA ARG A 385 10.89 8.58 -23.98
C ARG A 385 10.03 7.98 -22.87
N LEU A 386 10.64 7.61 -21.75
CA LEU A 386 9.92 7.18 -20.55
C LEU A 386 8.88 8.25 -20.20
N THR A 387 7.61 7.86 -20.28
CA THR A 387 6.47 8.78 -20.17
C THR A 387 5.57 8.32 -19.04
N GLN A 388 5.19 9.26 -18.18
CA GLN A 388 4.20 9.06 -17.13
C GLN A 388 2.87 9.62 -17.60
N LEU A 389 1.87 8.76 -17.71
CA LEU A 389 0.53 9.08 -18.16
C LEU A 389 -0.47 8.93 -17.02
N LEU A 390 -1.37 9.91 -16.88
CA LEU A 390 -2.50 9.84 -15.96
C LEU A 390 -3.71 9.32 -16.73
N ARG A 391 -4.12 8.09 -16.44
CA ARG A 391 -5.26 7.44 -17.05
C ARG A 391 -6.54 7.80 -16.31
N LEU A 392 -7.55 8.23 -17.07
CA LEU A 392 -8.91 8.44 -16.62
C LEU A 392 -9.86 7.60 -17.46
N SER A 393 -10.70 6.83 -16.78
CA SER A 393 -11.64 5.96 -17.47
C SER A 393 -12.88 6.67 -17.94
N ARG A 394 -13.39 6.33 -19.13
CA ARG A 394 -14.63 6.91 -19.69
C ARG A 394 -15.79 6.81 -18.72
N THR A 395 -15.99 5.67 -18.09
CA THR A 395 -17.15 5.43 -17.20
C THR A 395 -17.09 6.31 -15.97
N ALA A 396 -15.93 6.37 -15.31
CA ALA A 396 -15.70 7.23 -14.16
C ALA A 396 -15.81 8.71 -14.55
N PHE A 397 -15.20 9.10 -15.67
CA PHE A 397 -15.21 10.48 -16.15
C PHE A 397 -16.63 10.96 -16.48
N LEU A 398 -17.38 10.22 -17.28
CA LEU A 398 -18.75 10.59 -17.65
C LEU A 398 -19.68 10.61 -16.42
N SER A 399 -19.54 9.67 -15.48
CA SER A 399 -20.31 9.69 -14.23
C SER A 399 -20.06 10.96 -13.41
N ILE A 400 -18.82 11.46 -13.38
CA ILE A 400 -18.47 12.69 -12.67
C ILE A 400 -19.05 13.92 -13.40
N LEU A 401 -19.07 13.91 -14.74
CA LEU A 401 -19.68 14.98 -15.53
C LEU A 401 -21.22 15.03 -15.39
N ASP A 402 -21.87 13.87 -15.33
CA ASP A 402 -23.33 13.77 -15.14
C ASP A 402 -23.78 14.35 -13.79
N ASP A 403 -22.95 14.21 -12.75
CA ASP A 403 -23.20 14.79 -11.42
C ASP A 403 -23.02 16.33 -11.41
N LYS A 404 -22.24 16.88 -12.33
CA LYS A 404 -21.85 18.31 -12.40
C LYS A 404 -22.07 18.87 -13.81
N ALA A 405 -23.33 18.88 -14.25
CA ALA A 405 -23.72 19.28 -15.60
C ALA A 405 -23.13 20.64 -16.07
N ASN A 406 -23.08 21.66 -15.19
CA ASN A 406 -22.51 22.97 -15.52
C ASN A 406 -21.02 22.88 -15.89
N ASP A 407 -20.25 22.07 -15.17
CA ASP A 407 -18.83 21.86 -15.46
C ASP A 407 -18.64 21.03 -16.74
N GLY A 408 -19.58 20.09 -17.00
CA GLY A 408 -19.63 19.33 -18.25
C GLY A 408 -19.79 20.22 -19.49
N GLU A 409 -20.63 21.25 -19.43
CA GLU A 409 -20.77 22.23 -20.53
C GLU A 409 -19.45 22.97 -20.79
N ILE A 410 -18.76 23.41 -19.74
CA ILE A 410 -17.46 24.10 -19.87
C ILE A 410 -16.42 23.19 -20.54
N ILE A 411 -16.37 21.91 -20.15
CA ILE A 411 -15.46 20.92 -20.72
C ILE A 411 -15.73 20.71 -22.21
N MET A 412 -17.00 20.61 -22.60
CA MET A 412 -17.37 20.44 -24.01
C MET A 412 -17.08 21.70 -24.84
N ASP A 413 -17.34 22.89 -24.29
CA ASP A 413 -16.99 24.17 -24.93
C ASP A 413 -15.47 24.32 -25.10
N ASN A 414 -14.68 23.90 -24.12
CA ASN A 414 -13.22 23.90 -24.19
C ASN A 414 -12.71 22.93 -25.28
N LEU A 415 -13.32 21.74 -25.38
CA LEU A 415 -13.00 20.77 -26.42
C LEU A 415 -13.31 21.33 -27.82
N GLU A 416 -14.48 21.95 -28.01
CA GLU A 416 -14.86 22.53 -29.30
C GLU A 416 -13.89 23.64 -29.72
N LYS A 417 -13.54 24.55 -28.80
CA LYS A 417 -12.58 25.64 -29.04
C LYS A 417 -11.22 25.10 -29.47
N ASP A 418 -10.71 24.07 -28.81
CA ASP A 418 -9.42 23.45 -29.18
C ASP A 418 -9.50 22.79 -30.57
N MET A 419 -10.59 22.07 -30.89
CA MET A 419 -10.76 21.46 -32.22
C MET A 419 -10.79 22.50 -33.34
N ILE A 420 -11.43 23.65 -33.12
CA ILE A 420 -11.45 24.76 -34.08
C ILE A 420 -10.06 25.36 -34.23
N GLN A 421 -9.35 25.61 -33.13
CA GLN A 421 -7.99 26.17 -33.15
C GLN A 421 -6.99 25.27 -33.89
N ARG A 422 -7.12 23.94 -33.73
CA ARG A 422 -6.28 22.96 -34.44
C ARG A 422 -6.72 22.70 -35.89
N GLY A 423 -7.70 23.45 -36.41
CA GLY A 423 -8.19 23.32 -37.80
C GLY A 423 -9.01 22.05 -38.07
N ARG A 424 -9.50 21.37 -37.02
CA ARG A 424 -10.25 20.11 -37.09
C ARG A 424 -11.76 20.37 -37.12
N THR A 425 -12.22 21.23 -38.03
CA THR A 425 -13.62 21.70 -38.10
C THR A 425 -14.64 20.57 -38.28
N HIS A 426 -14.28 19.49 -38.98
CA HIS A 426 -15.11 18.30 -39.15
C HIS A 426 -15.37 17.55 -37.81
N LEU A 427 -14.45 17.65 -36.85
CA LEU A 427 -14.63 17.11 -35.49
C LEU A 427 -15.39 18.09 -34.63
N ALA A 428 -15.18 19.40 -34.78
CA ALA A 428 -15.95 20.41 -34.04
C ALA A 428 -17.46 20.25 -34.27
N ALA A 429 -17.89 19.96 -35.50
CA ALA A 429 -19.30 19.64 -35.78
C ALA A 429 -19.79 18.34 -35.11
N ALA A 430 -18.91 17.35 -34.94
CA ALA A 430 -19.23 16.10 -34.25
C ALA A 430 -19.22 16.26 -32.71
N VAL A 431 -18.36 17.13 -32.19
CA VAL A 431 -18.37 17.59 -30.81
C VAL A 431 -19.70 18.27 -30.55
N GLN A 432 -20.11 19.23 -31.39
CA GLN A 432 -21.39 19.94 -31.28
C GLN A 432 -22.59 18.99 -31.20
N ALA A 433 -22.65 17.97 -32.08
CA ALA A 433 -23.72 16.98 -32.06
C ALA A 433 -23.78 16.13 -30.77
N ASN A 434 -22.67 16.01 -30.03
CA ASN A 434 -22.65 15.38 -28.71
C ASN A 434 -22.81 16.39 -27.57
N VAL A 435 -22.39 17.65 -27.74
CA VAL A 435 -22.75 18.75 -26.84
C VAL A 435 -24.27 18.85 -26.74
N ASP A 436 -24.98 18.75 -27.86
CA ASP A 436 -26.44 18.81 -27.89
C ASP A 436 -27.11 17.60 -27.19
N LYS A 437 -26.36 16.51 -26.94
CA LYS A 437 -26.82 15.36 -26.11
C LYS A 437 -26.49 15.51 -24.63
N VAL A 438 -25.41 16.23 -24.30
CA VAL A 438 -24.92 16.44 -22.93
C VAL A 438 -25.54 17.69 -22.31
N ARG A 439 -25.92 18.68 -23.13
CA ARG A 439 -26.66 19.86 -22.68
C ARG A 439 -27.98 19.40 -22.09
N PRO A 440 -28.27 19.73 -20.81
CA PRO A 440 -29.57 19.44 -20.26
C PRO A 440 -30.61 20.22 -21.07
N SER A 441 -31.56 19.49 -21.64
CA SER A 441 -32.65 20.09 -22.40
C SER A 441 -33.37 21.10 -21.51
N ARG A 442 -33.68 22.28 -22.03
CA ARG A 442 -34.36 23.37 -21.36
C ARG A 442 -35.73 23.55 -21.98
N ILE A 443 -36.71 23.86 -21.15
CA ILE A 443 -38.07 24.13 -21.59
C ILE A 443 -38.53 25.46 -21.02
N THR A 444 -39.39 26.14 -21.76
CA THR A 444 -40.03 27.36 -21.29
C THR A 444 -41.40 27.00 -20.75
N ILE A 445 -41.66 27.29 -19.47
CA ILE A 445 -42.96 27.04 -18.85
C ILE A 445 -43.73 28.34 -18.69
N SER A 446 -45.03 28.30 -18.94
CA SER A 446 -45.92 29.45 -18.76
C SER A 446 -47.29 29.03 -18.25
N CYS A 447 -47.96 29.93 -17.55
CA CYS A 447 -49.35 29.76 -17.14
C CYS A 447 -50.15 31.03 -17.49
N PRO A 448 -50.99 31.01 -18.52
CA PRO A 448 -51.69 32.22 -19.01
C PRO A 448 -52.70 32.79 -17.99
N GLU A 449 -53.12 32.00 -17.00
CA GLU A 449 -54.09 32.38 -15.98
C GLU A 449 -53.45 33.13 -14.80
N LYS A 450 -52.14 33.01 -14.62
CA LYS A 450 -51.36 33.75 -13.63
C LYS A 450 -50.51 34.81 -14.33
N ALA A 451 -51.13 35.92 -14.68
CA ALA A 451 -50.50 37.06 -15.37
C ALA A 451 -49.29 37.69 -14.61
N THR A 452 -49.03 37.28 -13.37
CA THR A 452 -47.97 37.80 -12.50
C THR A 452 -46.61 37.14 -12.69
N ILE A 453 -46.54 35.95 -13.31
CA ILE A 453 -45.27 35.23 -13.55
C ILE A 453 -45.07 35.16 -15.07
N SER A 454 -44.14 35.97 -15.57
CA SER A 454 -43.65 35.88 -16.95
C SER A 454 -42.93 34.56 -17.16
N GLU A 455 -43.06 34.01 -18.38
CA GLU A 455 -42.42 32.77 -18.85
C GLU A 455 -41.08 32.46 -18.15
N GLU A 456 -40.98 31.27 -17.55
CA GLU A 456 -39.82 30.86 -16.76
C GLU A 456 -39.05 29.75 -17.47
N TRP A 457 -37.71 29.86 -17.47
CA TRP A 457 -36.82 28.89 -18.10
C TRP A 457 -36.40 27.84 -17.07
N ILE A 458 -36.72 26.57 -17.32
CA ILE A 458 -36.37 25.45 -16.45
C ILE A 458 -35.64 24.34 -17.21
N LEU A 459 -34.88 23.53 -16.48
CA LEU A 459 -34.32 22.29 -17.01
C LEU A 459 -35.45 21.27 -17.22
N LEU A 460 -35.36 20.48 -18.30
CA LEU A 460 -36.30 19.42 -18.62
C LEU A 460 -36.28 18.38 -17.48
N PRO A 461 -37.42 18.19 -16.79
CA PRO A 461 -37.50 17.24 -15.68
C PRO A 461 -37.31 15.80 -16.16
N ARG A 462 -36.81 14.92 -15.28
CA ARG A 462 -36.55 13.51 -15.63
C ARG A 462 -37.82 12.67 -15.70
N SER A 463 -38.94 13.19 -15.19
CA SER A 463 -40.24 12.52 -15.21
C SER A 463 -41.40 13.51 -15.38
N PHE A 464 -42.52 13.02 -15.91
CA PHE A 464 -43.73 13.82 -16.05
C PHE A 464 -44.34 14.23 -14.69
N GLU A 465 -44.12 13.43 -13.64
CA GLU A 465 -44.53 13.78 -12.27
C GLU A 465 -43.73 14.95 -11.70
N GLU A 466 -42.43 14.99 -11.97
CA GLU A 466 -41.55 16.09 -11.56
C GLU A 466 -41.94 17.40 -12.26
N LEU A 467 -42.28 17.34 -13.55
CA LEU A 467 -42.81 18.49 -14.28
C LEU A 467 -44.11 19.01 -13.65
N LYS A 468 -45.03 18.12 -13.23
CA LYS A 468 -46.24 18.52 -12.50
C LYS A 468 -45.94 19.12 -11.14
N LYS A 469 -44.96 18.59 -10.39
CA LYS A 469 -44.54 19.15 -9.10
C LYS A 469 -43.97 20.56 -9.25
N ILE A 470 -43.16 20.80 -10.28
CA ILE A 470 -42.63 22.13 -10.60
C ILE A 470 -43.77 23.08 -10.96
N GLY A 471 -44.71 22.63 -11.79
CA GLY A 471 -45.93 23.39 -12.11
C GLY A 471 -46.76 23.72 -10.86
N LEU A 472 -46.95 22.77 -9.94
CA LEU A 472 -47.67 22.95 -8.66
C LEU A 472 -46.95 23.96 -7.76
N GLY A 473 -45.62 23.89 -7.68
CA GLY A 473 -44.81 24.81 -6.89
C GLY A 473 -44.88 26.25 -7.40
N LEU A 474 -44.79 26.45 -8.72
CA LEU A 474 -44.75 27.78 -9.34
C LEU A 474 -46.14 28.38 -9.56
N TYR A 475 -47.10 27.56 -10.01
CA TYR A 475 -48.42 28.02 -10.47
C TYR A 475 -49.58 27.50 -9.61
N GLY A 476 -49.34 26.72 -8.55
CA GLY A 476 -50.38 26.24 -7.62
C GLY A 476 -51.40 25.27 -8.25
N ASP A 477 -52.45 24.90 -7.51
CA ASP A 477 -53.48 23.92 -7.92
C ASP A 477 -54.40 24.36 -9.09
N ALA A 478 -54.08 25.46 -9.77
CA ALA A 478 -54.95 26.05 -10.79
C ALA A 478 -54.94 25.31 -12.14
N PHE A 479 -53.86 24.57 -12.46
CA PHE A 479 -53.76 23.88 -13.74
C PHE A 479 -54.24 22.43 -13.65
N VAL A 480 -55.01 22.00 -14.65
CA VAL A 480 -55.54 20.63 -14.78
C VAL A 480 -54.81 19.88 -15.89
N ARG A 481 -54.24 20.60 -16.86
CA ARG A 481 -53.61 20.04 -18.06
C ARG A 481 -52.28 20.72 -18.36
N VAL A 482 -51.37 19.93 -18.92
CA VAL A 482 -50.08 20.36 -19.48
C VAL A 482 -50.23 20.32 -20.99
N LEU A 483 -50.00 21.45 -21.66
CA LEU A 483 -50.19 21.62 -23.10
C LEU A 483 -48.88 22.04 -23.77
N ASN A 484 -48.73 21.77 -25.07
CA ASN A 484 -47.68 22.38 -25.89
C ASN A 484 -48.14 23.74 -26.45
N GLU A 485 -47.28 24.40 -27.23
CA GLU A 485 -47.58 25.68 -27.90
C GLU A 485 -48.81 25.61 -28.84
N GLU A 486 -49.05 24.45 -29.47
CA GLU A 486 -50.22 24.19 -30.31
C GLU A 486 -51.49 23.84 -29.53
N ARG A 487 -51.46 23.92 -28.19
CA ARG A 487 -52.54 23.54 -27.25
C ARG A 487 -52.93 22.06 -27.29
N ALA A 488 -52.05 21.19 -27.77
CA ALA A 488 -52.19 19.74 -27.65
C ALA A 488 -51.77 19.28 -26.25
N GLN A 489 -52.50 18.31 -25.69
CA GLN A 489 -52.25 17.81 -24.34
C GLN A 489 -51.03 16.89 -24.30
N ILE A 490 -50.08 17.24 -23.43
CA ILE A 490 -48.89 16.46 -23.12
C ILE A 490 -49.22 15.54 -21.95
N ASN A 491 -49.06 14.23 -22.14
CA ASN A 491 -49.32 13.22 -21.10
C ASN A 491 -48.07 12.45 -20.68
N ASP A 492 -46.98 12.61 -21.42
CA ASP A 492 -45.71 11.94 -21.20
C ASP A 492 -44.57 12.95 -21.38
N ILE A 493 -43.53 12.86 -20.57
CA ILE A 493 -42.35 13.74 -20.69
C ILE A 493 -41.53 13.40 -21.94
N LEU A 494 -41.65 12.16 -22.45
CA LEU A 494 -40.89 11.68 -23.61
C LEU A 494 -41.24 12.40 -24.93
N VAL A 495 -42.38 13.09 -24.99
CA VAL A 495 -42.77 13.87 -26.18
C VAL A 495 -42.27 15.32 -26.15
N VAL A 496 -41.68 15.75 -25.03
CA VAL A 496 -41.15 17.10 -24.84
C VAL A 496 -39.69 17.15 -25.29
N ARG A 497 -39.36 18.15 -26.11
CA ARG A 497 -38.01 18.38 -26.64
C ARG A 497 -37.39 19.66 -26.06
N ASP A 498 -36.08 19.77 -26.26
CA ASP A 498 -35.32 20.98 -25.92
C ASP A 498 -35.88 22.20 -26.68
N GLY A 499 -36.12 23.29 -25.97
CA GLY A 499 -36.71 24.54 -26.49
C GLY A 499 -38.24 24.58 -26.52
N ASP A 500 -38.94 23.50 -26.18
CA ASP A 500 -40.41 23.48 -26.22
C ASP A 500 -41.03 24.46 -25.20
N ARG A 501 -42.10 25.13 -25.63
CA ARG A 501 -42.98 25.94 -24.77
C ARG A 501 -44.10 25.06 -24.21
N ILE A 502 -44.09 24.88 -22.90
CA ILE A 502 -45.10 24.15 -22.15
C ILE A 502 -46.04 25.14 -21.44
N ILE A 503 -47.34 24.90 -21.62
CA ILE A 503 -48.40 25.75 -21.08
C ILE A 503 -49.19 24.96 -20.05
N PHE A 504 -49.22 25.45 -18.82
CA PHE A 504 -50.08 24.92 -17.75
C PHE A 504 -51.44 25.64 -17.81
N ALA A 505 -52.53 24.90 -18.07
CA ALA A 505 -53.86 25.47 -18.28
C ALA A 505 -54.96 24.78 -17.44
N SER A 506 -56.00 25.54 -17.07
CA SER A 506 -57.22 25.00 -16.47
C SER A 506 -58.20 24.50 -17.55
N GLN A 507 -59.30 23.88 -17.11
CA GLN A 507 -60.33 23.27 -17.98
C GLN A 507 -60.99 24.21 -19.01
N ALA A 508 -60.83 25.54 -18.92
CA ALA A 508 -61.60 26.51 -19.70
C ALA A 508 -60.99 26.90 -21.07
N ALA A 509 -59.76 26.49 -21.40
CA ALA A 509 -59.04 26.99 -22.58
C ALA A 509 -59.00 26.01 -23.76
N THR A 510 -60.13 25.75 -24.43
CA THR A 510 -60.15 25.06 -25.73
C THR A 510 -61.05 25.77 -26.74
N ALA A 511 -60.47 26.70 -27.52
CA ALA A 511 -61.01 27.08 -28.82
C ALA A 511 -59.84 27.23 -29.82
N PRO A 512 -59.91 26.63 -31.01
CA PRO A 512 -58.88 26.76 -32.04
C PRO A 512 -58.97 28.13 -32.74
N PRO A 513 -57.90 28.64 -33.36
CA PRO A 513 -57.96 29.90 -34.09
C PRO A 513 -58.81 29.75 -35.36
N ARG A 514 -59.67 30.75 -35.63
CA ARG A 514 -60.39 30.87 -36.91
C ARG A 514 -59.38 31.09 -38.04
N ARG A 515 -59.44 30.27 -39.10
CA ARG A 515 -58.68 30.49 -40.34
C ARG A 515 -59.05 31.85 -40.97
N PRO A 516 -58.10 32.59 -41.56
CA PRO A 516 -58.42 33.81 -42.30
C PRO A 516 -59.15 33.48 -43.60
N ALA A 517 -60.13 34.33 -43.94
CA ALA A 517 -60.96 34.19 -45.12
C ALA A 517 -60.14 34.34 -46.41
N THR A 518 -60.33 33.41 -47.34
CA THR A 518 -59.86 33.50 -48.73
C THR A 518 -60.61 34.62 -49.46
N VAL A 519 -59.88 35.62 -49.94
CA VAL A 519 -60.39 36.67 -50.83
C VAL A 519 -60.49 36.07 -52.25
N ASN A 520 -61.71 35.95 -52.77
CA ASN A 520 -61.98 35.62 -54.16
C ASN A 520 -61.81 36.89 -55.03
N PHE A 521 -61.05 36.78 -56.12
CA PHE A 521 -61.10 37.74 -57.23
C PHE A 521 -62.18 37.32 -58.23
N PRO A 522 -63.01 38.24 -58.76
CA PRO A 522 -63.97 37.94 -59.83
C PRO A 522 -63.33 38.07 -61.23
N PRO A 523 -63.96 37.50 -62.27
CA PRO A 523 -63.41 37.42 -63.63
C PRO A 523 -63.29 38.76 -64.37
#